data_AF-S4PKW8-F1
#
_entry.id   AF-S4PKW8-F1
#
_cell.length_a   1.000
_cell.length_b   1.000
_cell.length_c   1.000
_cell.angle_alpha   90.00
_cell.angle_beta   90.00
_cell.angle_gamma   90.00
#
_symmetry.space_group_name_H-M   'P 1'
#
loop_
_entity.id
_entity.type
_entity.pdbx_description
1 polymer ?
#
loop_
_entity_poly.entity_id
_entity_poly.type
_entity_poly.pdbx_seq_one_letter_code
_entity_poly.pdbx_strand_id
1 'polypeptide(L)'
;MTRLYREGRTETVRSCTLESCAWVEAMQDPTTSVEERVKRLRAAAARHQLGYQDAMAGRGIDRHLFCLYVVSKYLELESPFLQEVFNEPWR
;
A
#
# COMPACT_ATOMS: atom_id res chain seq x y z
N MET A 1 -13.16 -0.46 0.41
CA MET A 1 -14.07 0.52 1.05
C MET A 1 -14.20 0.20 2.53
N THR A 2 -14.24 1.19 3.42
CA THR A 2 -14.25 0.99 4.89
C THR A 2 -15.65 0.96 5.49
N ARG A 3 -16.68 0.60 4.70
CA ARG A 3 -18.10 0.60 5.12
C ARG A 3 -18.47 -0.46 6.15
N LEU A 4 -17.51 -1.23 6.65
CA LEU A 4 -17.67 -2.07 7.84
C LEU A 4 -17.78 -1.21 9.12
N TYR A 5 -17.29 0.02 9.07
CA TYR A 5 -17.35 0.98 10.17
C TYR A 5 -18.47 2.00 9.95
N ARG A 6 -19.05 2.50 11.04
CA ARG A 6 -20.02 3.62 11.00
C ARG A 6 -19.38 4.82 10.30
N GLU A 7 -20.08 5.39 9.32
CA GLU A 7 -19.62 6.53 8.50
C GLU A 7 -18.32 6.26 7.71
N GLY A 8 -17.91 4.99 7.59
CA GLY A 8 -16.73 4.60 6.85
C GLY A 8 -16.84 4.94 5.35
N ARG A 9 -15.79 5.59 4.82
CA ARG A 9 -15.66 5.93 3.41
C ARG A 9 -14.62 5.04 2.72
N THR A 10 -13.38 5.49 2.69
CA THR A 10 -12.30 4.87 1.90
C THR A 10 -11.00 4.80 2.68
N GLU A 11 -10.16 3.85 2.26
CA GLU A 11 -8.75 3.72 2.62
C GLU A 11 -7.97 3.48 1.30
N THR A 12 -6.69 3.81 1.28
CA THR A 12 -5.80 3.58 0.14
C THR A 12 -5.31 2.12 0.15
N VAL A 13 -5.36 1.48 -1.02
CA VAL A 13 -4.66 0.22 -1.29
C VAL A 13 -3.46 0.55 -2.17
N ARG A 14 -2.25 0.23 -1.72
CA ARG A 14 -1.01 0.44 -2.48
C ARG A 14 -0.74 -0.76 -3.38
N SER A 15 -1.22 -0.70 -4.63
CA SER A 15 -1.12 -1.82 -5.58
C SER A 15 0.30 -2.13 -6.03
N CYS A 16 1.19 -1.13 -6.03
CA CYS A 16 2.61 -1.29 -6.34
C CYS A 16 3.33 -1.93 -5.15
N THR A 17 3.41 -3.25 -5.17
CA THR A 17 4.05 -4.12 -4.16
C THR A 17 5.26 -4.82 -4.76
N LEU A 18 6.16 -5.32 -3.91
CA LEU A 18 7.33 -6.10 -4.36
C LEU A 18 6.92 -7.29 -5.21
N GLU A 19 5.82 -7.96 -4.86
CA GLU A 19 5.27 -9.09 -5.59
C GLU A 19 4.74 -8.66 -6.96
N SER A 20 4.07 -7.50 -7.04
CA SER A 20 3.62 -6.96 -8.32
C SER A 20 4.78 -6.57 -9.24
N CYS A 21 5.84 -5.96 -8.69
CA CYS A 21 7.05 -5.61 -9.44
C CYS A 21 7.76 -6.88 -9.93
N ALA A 22 7.96 -7.87 -9.05
CA ALA A 22 8.61 -9.13 -9.38
C ALA A 22 7.85 -9.92 -10.46
N TRP A 23 6.52 -9.82 -10.50
CA TRP A 23 5.71 -10.38 -11.58
C TRP A 23 5.92 -9.62 -12.89
N VAL A 24 5.88 -8.28 -12.88
CA VAL A 24 6.11 -7.46 -14.07
C VAL A 24 7.51 -7.67 -14.64
N GLU A 25 8.54 -7.74 -13.81
CA GLU A 25 9.92 -8.04 -14.21
C GLU A 25 10.01 -9.41 -14.89
N ALA A 26 9.39 -10.44 -14.31
CA ALA A 26 9.34 -11.78 -14.90
C ALA A 26 8.56 -11.84 -16.23
N MET A 27 7.59 -10.94 -16.43
CA MET A 27 6.89 -10.81 -17.70
C MET A 27 7.75 -10.14 -18.78
N GLN A 28 8.67 -9.26 -18.40
CA GLN A 28 9.59 -8.58 -19.30
C GLN A 28 10.83 -9.42 -19.63
N ASP A 29 11.23 -10.33 -18.74
CA ASP A 29 12.37 -11.21 -18.96
C ASP A 29 12.02 -12.36 -19.94
N PRO A 30 12.64 -12.42 -21.13
CA PRO A 30 12.39 -13.47 -22.12
C PRO A 30 12.89 -14.85 -21.67
N THR A 31 13.76 -14.92 -20.66
CA THR A 31 14.30 -16.19 -20.12
C THR A 31 13.40 -16.82 -19.06
N THR A 32 12.45 -16.07 -18.50
CA THR A 32 11.51 -16.60 -17.51
C THR A 32 10.43 -17.47 -18.16
N SER A 33 10.22 -18.67 -17.61
CA SER A 33 9.21 -19.61 -18.10
C SER A 33 7.78 -19.15 -17.84
N VAL A 34 6.82 -19.71 -18.58
CA VAL A 34 5.38 -19.42 -18.39
C VAL A 34 4.92 -19.83 -17.00
N GLU A 35 5.41 -20.96 -16.49
CA GLU A 35 5.05 -21.49 -15.17
C GLU A 35 5.50 -20.54 -14.05
N GLU A 36 6.71 -19.99 -14.14
CA GLU A 36 7.23 -19.04 -13.16
C GLU A 36 6.49 -17.70 -13.23
N ARG A 37 6.15 -17.22 -14.44
CA ARG A 37 5.29 -16.02 -14.61
C ARG A 37 3.93 -16.21 -13.94
N VAL A 38 3.28 -17.35 -14.13
CA VAL A 38 1.98 -17.67 -13.49
C VAL A 38 2.11 -17.77 -11.97
N LYS A 39 3.19 -18.38 -11.48
CA LYS A 39 3.45 -18.46 -10.03
C LYS A 39 3.60 -17.08 -9.41
N ARG A 40 4.37 -16.18 -10.05
CA ARG A 40 4.54 -14.79 -9.58
C ARG A 40 3.26 -13.98 -9.67
N LEU A 41 2.46 -14.16 -10.71
CA LEU A 41 1.12 -13.56 -10.81
C LEU A 41 0.24 -13.97 -9.62
N ARG A 42 0.20 -15.26 -9.26
CA ARG A 42 -0.59 -15.74 -8.12
C ARG A 42 -0.12 -15.12 -6.81
N ALA A 43 1.19 -14.98 -6.61
CA ALA A 43 1.75 -14.31 -5.44
C ALA A 43 1.34 -12.82 -5.38
N ALA A 44 1.47 -12.09 -6.49
CA ALA A 44 1.06 -10.69 -6.59
C ALA A 44 -0.43 -10.49 -6.32
N ALA A 45 -1.28 -11.35 -6.90
CA ALA A 45 -2.73 -11.32 -6.68
C ALA A 45 -3.10 -11.63 -5.22
N ALA A 46 -2.48 -12.63 -4.60
CA ALA A 46 -2.70 -12.96 -3.20
C ALA A 46 -2.29 -11.80 -2.27
N ARG A 47 -1.14 -11.16 -2.54
CA ARG A 47 -0.69 -9.99 -1.79
C ARG A 47 -1.66 -8.82 -1.90
N HIS A 48 -2.16 -8.54 -3.11
CA HIS A 48 -3.12 -7.47 -3.35
C HIS A 48 -4.46 -7.75 -2.64
N GLN A 49 -4.95 -8.99 -2.70
CA GLN A 49 -6.16 -9.40 -2.01
C GLN A 49 -6.05 -9.19 -0.49
N LEU A 50 -4.91 -9.56 0.11
CA LEU A 50 -4.65 -9.31 1.52
C LEU A 50 -4.66 -7.80 1.83
N GLY A 51 -3.96 -6.99 1.04
CA GLY A 51 -3.92 -5.53 1.22
C GLY A 51 -5.31 -4.88 1.10
N TYR A 52 -6.14 -5.37 0.18
CA TYR A 52 -7.53 -4.93 0.04
C TYR A 52 -8.38 -5.30 1.27
N GLN A 53 -8.24 -6.52 1.80
CA GLN A 53 -8.93 -6.97 3.01
C GLN A 53 -8.49 -6.17 4.26
N ASP A 54 -7.19 -5.90 4.39
CA ASP A 54 -6.64 -5.06 5.46
C ASP A 54 -7.21 -3.64 5.39
N ALA A 55 -7.21 -3.02 4.21
CA ALA A 55 -7.77 -1.69 4.01
C ALA A 55 -9.27 -1.64 4.33
N MET A 56 -10.05 -2.67 3.95
CA MET A 56 -11.46 -2.76 4.33
C MET A 56 -11.68 -2.85 5.83
N ALA A 57 -10.80 -3.57 6.53
CA ALA A 57 -10.83 -3.77 7.97
C ALA A 57 -10.06 -2.69 8.75
N GLY A 58 -9.87 -1.50 8.16
CA GLY A 58 -9.29 -0.34 8.84
C GLY A 58 -7.81 -0.50 9.24
N ARG A 59 -7.10 -1.48 8.66
CA ARG A 59 -5.67 -1.73 8.90
C ARG A 59 -4.75 -1.07 7.85
N GLY A 60 -5.29 -0.19 7.01
CA GLY A 60 -4.48 0.63 6.12
C GLY A 60 -3.74 1.74 6.87
N ILE A 61 -2.70 2.29 6.23
CA ILE A 61 -1.81 3.26 6.87
C ILE A 61 -2.01 4.69 6.35
N ASP A 62 -2.50 4.86 5.12
CA ASP A 62 -2.55 6.17 4.47
C ASP A 62 -3.48 7.15 5.17
N ARG A 63 -4.70 6.74 5.56
CA ARG A 63 -5.58 7.62 6.36
C ARG A 63 -5.07 7.84 7.78
N HIS A 64 -4.35 6.89 8.35
CA HIS A 64 -3.73 7.04 9.66
C HIS A 64 -2.63 8.10 9.64
N LEU A 65 -1.69 8.02 8.68
CA LEU A 65 -0.64 9.03 8.49
C LEU A 65 -1.23 10.42 8.18
N PHE A 66 -2.29 10.48 7.38
CA PHE A 66 -3.00 11.74 7.13
C PHE A 66 -3.59 12.34 8.41
N CYS A 67 -4.18 11.52 9.28
CA CYS A 67 -4.69 11.99 10.57
C CYS A 67 -3.57 12.59 11.44
N LEU A 68 -2.43 11.88 11.56
CA LEU A 68 -1.27 12.37 12.31
C LEU A 68 -0.78 13.72 11.77
N TYR A 69 -0.74 13.88 10.45
CA TYR A 69 -0.42 15.15 9.82
C TYR A 69 -1.41 16.26 10.18
N VAL A 70 -2.72 16.03 10.01
CA VAL A 70 -3.75 17.03 10.33
C VAL A 70 -3.68 17.45 11.80
N VAL A 71 -3.53 16.50 12.71
CA VAL A 71 -3.40 16.77 14.15
C VAL A 71 -2.13 17.57 14.44
N SER A 72 -0.99 17.22 13.83
CA SER A 72 0.26 17.97 14.03
C SER A 72 0.13 19.42 13.57
N LYS A 73 -0.56 19.68 12.45
CA LYS A 73 -0.81 21.04 11.96
C LYS A 73 -1.76 21.82 12.85
N TYR A 74 -2.81 21.17 13.36
CA TYR A 74 -3.74 21.80 14.28
C TYR A 74 -3.08 22.19 15.62
N LEU A 75 -2.17 21.35 16.13
CA LEU A 75 -1.46 21.59 17.39
C LEU A 75 -0.18 22.42 17.22
N GLU A 76 0.16 22.85 15.99
CA GLU A 76 1.41 23.55 15.67
C GLU A 76 2.67 22.78 16.12
N LEU A 77 2.62 21.45 16.03
CA LEU A 77 3.72 20.58 16.42
C LEU A 77 4.58 20.20 15.22
N GLU A 78 5.89 20.30 15.40
CA GLU A 78 6.84 19.66 14.50
C GLU A 78 7.06 18.20 14.92
N SER A 79 6.84 17.28 13.97
CA SER A 79 7.07 15.85 14.19
C SER A 79 8.24 15.41 13.32
N PRO A 80 9.38 15.02 13.93
CA PRO A 80 10.52 14.47 13.20
C PRO A 80 10.12 13.27 12.33
N PHE A 81 9.22 12.42 12.85
CA PHE A 81 8.66 11.28 12.11
C PHE A 81 7.91 11.71 10.84
N LEU A 82 7.01 12.70 10.95
CA LEU A 82 6.26 13.15 9.76
C LEU A 82 7.15 13.87 8.75
N GLN A 83 8.18 14.59 9.21
CA GLN A 83 9.17 15.19 8.32
C GLN A 83 9.95 14.13 7.56
N GLU A 84 10.34 13.04 8.22
CA GLU A 84 10.99 11.91 7.54
C GLU A 84 10.05 11.27 6.51
N VAL A 85 8.84 10.89 6.92
CA VAL A 85 7.88 10.18 6.06
C VAL A 85 7.47 10.98 4.83
N PHE A 86 7.30 12.30 4.94
CA PHE A 86 6.86 13.14 3.81
C PHE A 86 8.01 13.62 2.91
N ASN A 87 9.25 13.64 3.41
CA ASN A 87 10.41 14.05 2.62
C ASN A 87 11.22 12.86 2.09
N GLU A 88 10.78 11.61 2.33
CA GLU A 88 11.45 10.44 1.79
C GLU A 88 11.40 10.48 0.25
N PRO A 89 12.55 10.52 -0.44
CA PRO A 89 12.56 10.53 -1.89
C PRO A 89 12.04 9.20 -2.44
N TRP A 90 11.38 9.25 -3.59
CA TRP A 90 11.03 8.05 -4.33
C TRP A 90 12.28 7.21 -4.61
N ARG A 91 12.22 5.92 -4.27
CA ARG A 91 13.26 4.93 -4.56
C ARG A 91 12.76 3.94 -5.60
#